data_AF-A0A962KR23-F1
#
_entry.id   AF-A0A962KR23-F1
#
_cell.length_a   1.000
_cell.length_b   1.000
_cell.length_c   1.000
_cell.angle_alpha   90.00
_cell.angle_beta   90.00
_cell.angle_gamma   90.00
#
_symmetry.space_group_name_H-M   'P 1'
#
loop_
_entity.id
_entity.type
_entity.pdbx_description
1 polymer ?
#
loop_
_entity_poly.entity_id
_entity_poly.type
_entity_poly.pdbx_seq_one_letter_code
_entity_poly.pdbx_strand_id
1 'polypeptide(L)'
;MSNTAKWELQPEQKADVIKFHHAARCAYGRYLESTKDVESAACFWTAWHCTKTLALHAPLIRCAVALGINPISLMDSIIEYHELEKREPERCAKGQEQLEDFCLQLAPE
;
A
#
# COMPACT_ATOMS: atom_id res chain seq x y z
N MET A 1 2.18 -31.22 -10.82
CA MET A 1 2.67 -29.90 -11.27
C MET A 1 1.93 -28.84 -10.46
N SER A 2 2.66 -28.09 -9.64
CA SER A 2 2.07 -27.20 -8.63
C SER A 2 1.27 -26.07 -9.29
N ASN A 3 0.03 -25.87 -8.84
CA ASN A 3 -0.92 -24.86 -9.32
C ASN A 3 -0.58 -23.43 -8.82
N THR A 4 0.67 -23.21 -8.40
CA THR A 4 1.18 -21.98 -7.78
C THR A 4 1.30 -20.82 -8.76
N ALA A 5 1.53 -21.10 -10.05
CA ALA A 5 1.70 -20.06 -11.08
C ALA A 5 0.46 -19.16 -11.28
N LYS A 6 -0.74 -19.62 -10.90
CA LYS A 6 -1.98 -18.84 -11.06
C LYS A 6 -2.11 -17.69 -10.06
N TRP A 7 -1.40 -17.76 -8.94
CA TRP A 7 -1.56 -16.85 -7.80
C TRP A 7 -0.41 -15.89 -7.60
N GLU A 8 0.69 -16.09 -8.35
CA GLU A 8 1.87 -15.25 -8.29
C GLU A 8 1.67 -13.96 -9.10
N LEU A 9 2.19 -12.85 -8.58
CA LEU A 9 2.22 -11.58 -9.31
C LEU A 9 3.26 -11.66 -10.42
N GLN A 10 2.94 -11.13 -11.60
CA GLN A 10 3.95 -10.93 -12.63
C GLN A 10 5.03 -9.96 -12.11
N PRO A 11 6.29 -10.06 -12.58
CA PRO A 11 7.39 -9.22 -12.10
C PRO A 11 7.08 -7.72 -12.14
N GLU A 12 6.38 -7.27 -13.18
CA GLU A 12 5.96 -5.87 -13.36
C GLU A 12 4.95 -5.47 -12.29
N GLN A 13 3.93 -6.30 -12.05
CA GLN A 13 2.93 -6.06 -11.01
C GLN A 13 3.56 -6.03 -9.62
N LYS A 14 4.52 -6.92 -9.35
CA LYS A 14 5.26 -6.93 -8.08
C LYS A 14 6.09 -5.66 -7.92
N ALA A 15 6.77 -5.23 -8.99
CA ALA A 15 7.53 -3.98 -8.99
C ALA A 15 6.63 -2.78 -8.74
N ASP A 16 5.44 -2.73 -9.34
CA ASP A 16 4.48 -1.64 -9.16
C ASP A 16 3.95 -1.58 -7.72
N VAL A 17 3.62 -2.73 -7.12
CA VAL A 17 3.22 -2.80 -5.70
C VAL A 17 4.34 -2.24 -4.79
N ILE A 18 5.59 -2.64 -5.02
CA ILE A 18 6.73 -2.18 -4.23
C ILE A 18 6.98 -0.68 -4.41
N LYS A 19 6.93 -0.18 -5.65
CA LYS A 19 7.08 1.25 -5.95
C LYS A 19 5.99 2.07 -5.29
N PHE A 20 4.73 1.65 -5.41
CA PHE A 20 3.60 2.33 -4.81
C PHE A 20 3.72 2.36 -3.29
N HIS A 21 4.10 1.23 -2.68
CA HIS A 21 4.31 1.15 -1.23
C HIS A 21 5.42 2.10 -0.76
N HIS A 22 6.53 2.17 -1.50
CA HIS A 22 7.60 3.12 -1.20
C HIS A 22 7.13 4.58 -1.32
N ALA A 23 6.38 4.92 -2.37
CA ALA A 23 5.81 6.25 -2.55
C ALA A 23 4.88 6.63 -1.38
N ALA A 24 4.02 5.70 -0.95
CA ALA A 24 3.14 5.91 0.20
C ALA A 24 3.94 6.13 1.50
N ARG A 25 4.98 5.34 1.75
CA ARG A 25 5.87 5.57 2.90
C ARG A 25 6.52 6.96 2.86
N CYS A 26 7.01 7.39 1.70
CA CYS A 26 7.63 8.71 1.53
C CYS A 26 6.64 9.87 1.69
N ALA A 27 5.40 9.70 1.23
CA ALA A 27 4.36 10.71 1.36
C ALA A 27 3.95 10.88 2.82
N TYR A 28 3.60 9.77 3.49
CA TYR A 28 3.13 9.78 4.88
C TYR A 28 4.24 10.06 5.90
N GLY A 29 5.48 9.64 5.64
CA GLY A 29 6.63 9.89 6.51
C GLY A 29 7.03 11.36 6.67
N ARG A 30 6.46 12.25 5.85
CA ARG A 30 6.63 13.72 6.01
C ARG A 30 5.71 14.31 7.08
N TYR A 31 4.61 13.63 7.39
CA TYR A 31 3.52 14.18 8.21
C TYR A 31 3.23 13.36 9.46
N LEU A 32 3.58 12.07 9.47
CA LEU A 32 3.43 11.18 10.61
C LEU A 32 4.78 10.96 11.31
N GLU A 33 4.77 11.03 12.63
CA GLU A 33 5.99 10.91 13.45
C GLU A 33 6.34 9.45 13.79
N SER A 34 5.32 8.58 13.87
CA SER A 34 5.48 7.18 14.22
C SER A 34 5.79 6.34 12.98
N THR A 35 6.91 5.61 13.00
CA THR A 35 7.23 4.63 11.96
C THR A 35 6.10 3.62 11.76
N LYS A 36 5.45 3.21 12.85
CA LYS A 36 4.31 2.29 12.78
C LYS A 36 3.15 2.90 12.01
N ASP A 37 2.82 4.17 12.26
CA ASP A 37 1.70 4.84 11.61
C ASP A 37 1.99 5.07 10.10
N VAL A 38 3.26 5.34 9.76
CA VAL A 38 3.72 5.41 8.36
C VAL A 38 3.60 4.07 7.65
N GLU A 39 4.01 2.96 8.28
CA GLU A 39 3.83 1.62 7.69
C GLU A 39 2.35 1.29 7.51
N SER A 40 1.51 1.58 8.51
CA SER A 40 0.08 1.29 8.46
C SER A 40 -0.61 2.06 7.33
N ALA A 41 -0.27 3.34 7.15
CA ALA A 41 -0.71 4.12 6.00
C ALA A 41 -0.22 3.55 4.67
N ALA A 42 1.06 3.22 4.56
CA ALA A 42 1.62 2.67 3.33
C ALA A 42 0.98 1.32 2.95
N CYS A 43 0.80 0.43 3.92
CA CYS A 43 0.10 -0.84 3.75
C CYS A 43 -1.35 -0.63 3.29
N PHE A 44 -2.09 0.28 3.93
CA PHE A 44 -3.47 0.59 3.58
C PHE A 44 -3.61 1.06 2.12
N TRP A 45 -2.86 2.09 1.74
CA TRP A 45 -2.96 2.66 0.40
C TRP A 45 -2.45 1.71 -0.68
N THR A 46 -1.43 0.90 -0.38
CA THR A 46 -0.95 -0.14 -1.31
C THR A 46 -2.01 -1.21 -1.51
N ALA A 47 -2.67 -1.66 -0.44
CA ALA A 47 -3.75 -2.63 -0.51
C ALA A 47 -4.95 -2.08 -1.31
N TRP A 48 -5.29 -0.80 -1.12
CA TRP A 48 -6.30 -0.11 -1.91
C TRP A 48 -5.91 -0.07 -3.39
N HIS A 49 -4.67 0.31 -3.72
CA HIS A 49 -4.16 0.34 -5.10
C HIS A 49 -4.21 -1.04 -5.76
N CYS A 50 -3.78 -2.09 -5.05
CA CYS A 50 -3.89 -3.48 -5.54
C CYS A 50 -5.33 -3.88 -5.86
N THR A 51 -6.28 -3.40 -5.06
CA THR A 51 -7.71 -3.70 -5.21
C THR A 51 -8.34 -2.91 -6.37
N LYS A 52 -7.99 -1.63 -6.52
CA LYS A 52 -8.61 -0.72 -7.49
C LYS A 52 -7.96 -0.74 -8.87
N THR A 53 -6.64 -0.78 -8.92
CA THR A 53 -5.89 -0.56 -10.16
C THR A 53 -5.45 -1.87 -10.81
N LEU A 54 -4.99 -2.84 -10.01
CA LEU A 54 -4.43 -4.09 -10.53
C LEU A 54 -5.50 -5.17 -10.80
N ALA A 55 -6.77 -4.94 -10.41
CA ALA A 55 -7.91 -5.85 -10.60
C ALA A 55 -7.61 -7.33 -10.27
N LEU A 56 -6.82 -7.54 -9.21
CA LEU A 56 -6.28 -8.86 -8.87
C LEU A 56 -7.32 -9.74 -8.19
N HIS A 57 -7.27 -11.06 -8.46
CA HIS A 57 -7.91 -12.03 -7.58
C HIS A 57 -7.15 -12.13 -6.25
N ALA A 58 -7.86 -11.98 -5.13
CA ALA A 58 -7.31 -11.93 -3.76
C ALA A 58 -6.21 -10.85 -3.60
N PRO A 59 -6.54 -9.56 -3.79
CA PRO A 59 -5.56 -8.47 -3.87
C PRO A 59 -4.72 -8.31 -2.60
N LEU A 60 -5.32 -8.52 -1.43
CA LEU A 60 -4.63 -8.37 -0.14
C LEU A 60 -3.54 -9.43 0.06
N ILE A 61 -3.83 -10.70 -0.27
CA ILE A 61 -2.84 -11.78 -0.16
C ILE A 61 -1.68 -11.51 -1.12
N ARG A 62 -1.97 -11.08 -2.36
CA ARG A 62 -0.94 -10.76 -3.35
C ARG A 62 -0.11 -9.55 -2.96
N CYS A 63 -0.74 -8.51 -2.39
CA CYS A 63 -0.05 -7.35 -1.82
C CYS A 63 0.92 -7.79 -0.72
N ALA A 64 0.46 -8.61 0.23
CA ALA A 64 1.29 -9.12 1.31
C ALA A 64 2.49 -9.93 0.78
N VAL A 65 2.28 -10.80 -0.20
CA VAL A 65 3.34 -11.58 -0.86
C VAL A 65 4.35 -10.67 -1.59
N ALA A 66 3.89 -9.65 -2.31
CA ALA A 66 4.77 -8.70 -2.99
C ALA A 66 5.67 -7.94 -2.01
N LEU A 67 5.10 -7.52 -0.88
CA LEU A 67 5.81 -6.79 0.17
C LEU A 67 6.64 -7.72 1.09
N GLY A 68 6.51 -9.03 0.95
CA GLY A 68 7.20 -10.00 1.80
C GLY A 68 6.70 -10.00 3.25
N ILE A 69 5.45 -9.61 3.48
CA ILE A 69 4.83 -9.54 4.82
C ILE A 69 3.76 -10.61 5.01
N ASN A 70 3.47 -10.94 6.27
CA ASN A 70 2.37 -11.83 6.60
C ASN A 70 1.01 -11.15 6.24
N PRO A 71 0.07 -11.83 5.55
CA PRO A 71 -1.25 -11.28 5.26
C PRO A 71 -2.04 -10.82 6.49
N ILE A 72 -1.85 -11.46 7.65
CA ILE A 72 -2.48 -11.05 8.91
C ILE A 72 -1.92 -9.68 9.34
N SER A 73 -0.60 -9.49 9.27
CA SER A 73 0.04 -8.21 9.59
C SER A 73 -0.38 -7.09 8.63
N LEU A 74 -0.65 -7.41 7.35
CA LEU A 74 -1.23 -6.45 6.41
C LEU A 74 -2.64 -6.03 6.85
N MET A 75 -3.47 -6.97 7.29
CA MET A 75 -4.81 -6.68 7.79
C MET A 75 -4.77 -5.83 9.07
N ASP A 76 -3.86 -6.14 10.00
CA ASP A 76 -3.66 -5.34 11.21
C ASP A 76 -3.27 -3.90 10.85
N SER A 77 -2.35 -3.74 9.89
CA SER A 77 -1.94 -2.41 9.37
C SER A 77 -3.11 -1.62 8.77
N ILE A 78 -4.03 -2.28 8.05
CA ILE A 78 -5.24 -1.66 7.49
C ILE A 78 -6.17 -1.17 8.60
N ILE A 79 -6.39 -2.00 9.62
CA ILE A 79 -7.23 -1.64 10.78
C ILE A 79 -6.60 -0.47 11.54
N GLU A 80 -5.29 -0.52 11.76
CA GLU A 80 -4.55 0.54 12.44
C GLU A 80 -4.61 1.86 11.69
N TYR A 81 -4.56 1.84 10.35
CA TYR A 81 -4.72 3.06 9.57
C TYR A 81 -6.11 3.70 9.76
N HIS A 82 -7.18 2.91 9.83
CA HIS A 82 -8.51 3.45 10.09
C HIS A 82 -8.64 4.12 11.46
N GLU A 83 -7.94 3.60 12.48
CA GLU A 83 -7.89 4.27 13.79
C GLU A 83 -6.98 5.50 13.77
N LEU A 84 -5.86 5.44 13.04
CA LEU A 84 -4.98 6.59 12.82
C LEU A 84 -5.71 7.74 12.14
N GLU A 85 -6.48 7.47 11.08
CA GLU A 85 -7.22 8.48 10.31
C GLU A 85 -8.23 9.23 11.20
N LYS A 86 -8.85 8.54 12.17
CA LYS A 86 -9.73 9.18 13.16
C LYS A 86 -8.94 10.06 14.14
N ARG A 87 -7.73 9.64 14.52
CA ARG A 87 -6.89 10.32 15.51
C ARG A 87 -6.16 11.53 14.93
N GLU A 88 -5.68 11.44 13.69
CA GLU A 88 -4.84 12.44 13.01
C GLU A 88 -5.33 12.77 11.58
N PRO A 89 -6.62 13.15 11.40
CA PRO A 89 -7.23 13.27 10.07
C PRO A 89 -6.50 14.26 9.15
N GLU A 90 -6.04 15.40 9.68
CA GLU A 90 -5.36 16.42 8.87
C GLU A 90 -3.99 15.96 8.36
N ARG A 91 -3.26 15.17 9.16
CA ARG A 91 -1.95 14.64 8.76
C ARG A 91 -2.13 13.52 7.75
N CYS A 92 -3.15 12.67 7.92
CA CYS A 92 -3.51 11.66 6.95
C CYS A 92 -3.92 12.28 5.61
N ALA A 93 -4.74 13.33 5.62
CA ALA A 93 -5.15 14.03 4.40
C ALA A 93 -3.95 14.62 3.63
N LYS A 94 -3.00 15.25 4.32
CA LYS A 94 -1.75 15.75 3.69
C LYS A 94 -0.89 14.62 3.12
N GLY A 95 -0.79 13.50 3.84
CA GLY A 95 -0.10 12.32 3.33
C GLY A 95 -0.76 11.75 2.09
N GLN A 96 -2.09 11.74 2.03
CA GLN A 96 -2.85 11.31 0.87
C GLN A 96 -2.64 12.25 -0.33
N GLU A 97 -2.78 13.56 -0.14
CA GLU A 97 -2.54 14.57 -1.19
C GLU A 97 -1.14 14.40 -1.81
N GLN A 98 -0.11 14.26 -0.96
CA GLN A 98 1.26 14.04 -1.42
C GLN A 98 1.45 12.72 -2.16
N LEU A 99 0.71 11.67 -1.78
CA LEU A 99 0.73 10.38 -2.48
C LEU A 99 0.05 10.48 -3.84
N GLU A 100 -1.07 11.19 -3.95
CA GLU A 100 -1.74 11.47 -5.22
C GLU A 100 -0.82 12.21 -6.19
N ASP A 101 -0.07 13.21 -5.71
CA ASP A 101 0.96 13.91 -6.49
C ASP A 101 2.05 12.95 -7.01
N PHE A 102 2.54 12.04 -6.15
CA PHE A 102 3.50 11.03 -6.59
C PHE A 102 2.91 10.08 -7.63
N CYS A 103 1.64 9.69 -7.49
CA CYS A 103 0.99 8.82 -8.46
C CYS A 103 0.85 9.50 -9.83
N LEU A 104 0.54 10.80 -9.86
CA LEU A 104 0.50 11.57 -11.10
C LEU A 104 1.87 11.64 -11.78
N GLN A 105 2.96 11.77 -11.01
CA GLN A 105 4.32 11.78 -11.54
C GLN A 105 4.80 10.42 -12.03
N LEU A 106 4.22 9.33 -11.52
CA LEU A 106 4.58 7.95 -11.87
C LEU A 106 3.72 7.38 -13.01
N ALA A 107 2.64 8.06 -13.41
CA ALA A 107 1.84 7.65 -14.55
C ALA A 107 2.61 7.89 -15.86
N PRO A 108 2.78 6.88 -16.73
CA PRO A 108 3.38 7.10 -18.05
C PRO A 108 2.47 7.99 -18.90
N GLU A 109 3.06 8.93 -19.65
CA GLU A 109 2.38 9.74 -20.68
C GLU A 109 1.73 8.88 -21.77
#